data_AF-A0A1M7R021-F1
#
_entry.id   AF-A0A1M7R021-F1
#
_cell.length_a   1.000
_cell.length_b   1.000
_cell.length_c   1.000
_cell.angle_alpha   90.00
_cell.angle_beta   90.00
_cell.angle_gamma   90.00
#
_symmetry.space_group_name_H-M   'P 1'
#
loop_
_entity.id
_entity.type
_entity.pdbx_description
1 polymer ?
#
loop_
_entity_poly.entity_id
_entity_poly.type
_entity_poly.pdbx_seq_one_letter_code
_entity_poly.pdbx_strand_id
1 'polypeptide(L)'
;MRRDWQPRVQQRAKKHAASRGGIVIETRARFGFTGAPGSTDDGRMRRITQHLPPVYASRLFDAQAADATEQQLQGIAAEGLQEIYFKDRGRRAADLEVEFTDIDYIELDF
;
A
#
# COMPACT_ATOMS: atom_id res chain seq x y z
N MET A 1 0.84 -8.18 17.62
CA MET A 1 0.99 -7.07 16.64
C MET A 1 -0.37 -6.41 16.51
N ARG A 2 -0.46 -5.09 16.70
CA ARG A 2 -1.70 -4.33 16.60
C ARG A 2 -1.94 -4.06 15.11
N ARG A 3 -3.06 -4.56 14.58
CA ARG A 3 -3.46 -4.42 13.18
C ARG A 3 -4.58 -3.41 13.10
N ASP A 4 -4.21 -2.14 13.17
CA ASP A 4 -5.18 -1.06 13.29
C ASP A 4 -5.41 -0.42 11.91
N TRP A 5 -6.20 -1.12 11.08
CA TRP A 5 -6.87 -0.49 9.95
C TRP A 5 -7.90 0.51 10.51
N GLN A 6 -7.55 1.79 10.60
CA GLN A 6 -8.41 2.77 11.28
C GLN A 6 -9.74 2.99 10.52
N PRO A 7 -10.91 2.57 11.05
CA PRO A 7 -12.16 2.60 10.29
C PRO A 7 -13.10 3.77 10.66
N ARG A 8 -12.63 4.85 11.30
CA ARG A 8 -13.54 5.90 11.83
C ARG A 8 -13.64 7.16 10.96
N VAL A 9 -13.76 6.99 9.64
CA VAL A 9 -13.87 8.10 8.70
C VAL A 9 -15.30 8.25 8.15
N GLN A 10 -15.78 9.50 8.04
CA GLN A 10 -17.10 9.82 7.48
C GLN A 10 -17.21 9.38 6.01
N GLN A 11 -18.38 8.89 5.59
CA GLN A 11 -18.62 8.44 4.21
C GLN A 11 -18.29 9.49 3.13
N ARG A 12 -18.37 10.79 3.47
CA ARG A 12 -18.00 11.89 2.56
C ARG A 12 -16.51 11.93 2.27
N ALA A 13 -15.66 11.72 3.27
CA ALA A 13 -14.21 11.69 3.12
C ALA A 13 -13.77 10.44 2.32
N LYS A 14 -14.36 9.27 2.62
CA LYS A 14 -14.18 8.06 1.78
C LYS A 14 -14.50 8.31 0.30
N LYS A 15 -15.65 8.93 0.01
CA LYS A 15 -16.05 9.28 -1.37
C LYS A 15 -15.08 10.27 -2.02
N HIS A 16 -14.60 11.27 -1.28
CA HIS A 16 -13.65 12.25 -1.81
C HIS A 16 -12.31 11.58 -2.16
N ALA A 17 -11.78 10.76 -1.25
CA ALA A 17 -10.56 10.00 -1.43
C ALA A 17 -10.63 9.03 -2.62
N ALA A 18 -11.70 8.24 -2.71
CA ALA A 18 -11.91 7.30 -3.82
C ALA A 18 -12.06 7.98 -5.18
N SER A 19 -12.56 9.23 -5.23
CA SER A 19 -12.84 9.91 -6.51
C SER A 19 -11.72 10.82 -6.99
N ARG A 20 -11.06 11.57 -6.08
CA ARG A 20 -10.10 12.63 -6.46
C ARG A 20 -8.95 12.81 -5.48
N GLY A 21 -9.17 12.61 -4.18
CA GLY A 21 -8.19 12.93 -3.14
C GLY A 21 -7.06 11.91 -2.99
N GLY A 22 -7.34 10.62 -3.19
CA GLY A 22 -6.43 9.56 -2.78
C GLY A 22 -6.40 9.38 -1.27
N ILE A 23 -5.43 8.61 -0.79
CA ILE A 23 -5.21 8.32 0.64
C ILE A 23 -3.73 8.52 0.96
N VAL A 24 -3.41 8.90 2.19
CA VAL A 24 -2.05 8.75 2.71
C VAL A 24 -1.98 7.40 3.42
N ILE A 25 -1.03 6.57 3.02
CA ILE A 25 -0.71 5.32 3.71
C ILE A 25 0.55 5.51 4.53
N GLU A 26 0.52 5.15 5.81
CA GLU A 26 1.72 4.88 6.58
C GLU A 26 1.79 3.37 6.85
N THR A 27 2.95 2.76 6.61
CA THR A 27 3.18 1.38 6.96
C THR A 27 4.59 1.18 7.48
N ARG A 28 4.73 0.24 8.41
CA ARG A 28 6.03 -0.34 8.77
C ARG A 28 6.03 -1.80 8.36
N ALA A 29 6.85 -2.14 7.39
CA ALA A 29 6.94 -3.48 6.82
C ALA A 29 8.38 -3.76 6.36
N ARG A 30 8.68 -5.02 6.07
CA ARG A 30 9.89 -5.43 5.35
C ARG A 30 9.65 -5.30 3.86
N PHE A 31 10.57 -4.61 3.19
CA PHE A 31 10.58 -4.48 1.74
C PHE A 31 11.81 -5.18 1.20
N GLY A 32 11.61 -6.30 0.51
CA GLY A 32 12.62 -6.95 -0.32
C GLY A 32 12.39 -6.62 -1.78
N PHE A 33 13.42 -6.76 -2.61
CA PHE A 33 13.23 -6.74 -4.06
C PHE A 33 13.89 -7.93 -4.73
N THR A 34 13.21 -8.44 -5.74
CA THR A 34 13.76 -9.42 -6.67
C THR A 34 14.13 -8.66 -7.94
N GLY A 35 15.44 -8.51 -8.18
CA GLY A 35 15.98 -7.95 -9.42
C GLY A 35 16.36 -9.04 -10.43
N ALA A 36 17.19 -8.70 -11.42
CA ALA A 36 17.78 -9.67 -12.34
C ALA A 36 18.47 -10.84 -11.59
N PRO A 37 18.59 -12.05 -12.19
CA PRO A 37 19.13 -13.22 -11.51
C PRO A 37 20.48 -12.92 -10.83
N GLY A 38 20.50 -12.99 -9.49
CA GLY A 38 21.70 -12.74 -8.67
C GLY A 38 21.73 -11.41 -7.91
N SER A 39 20.73 -10.52 -8.05
CA SER A 39 20.58 -9.35 -7.17
C SER A 39 19.34 -9.46 -6.29
N THR A 40 19.55 -9.58 -4.98
CA THR A 40 18.51 -9.53 -3.95
C THR A 40 18.95 -8.49 -2.92
N ASP A 41 18.12 -7.48 -2.63
CA ASP A 41 18.30 -6.73 -1.38
C ASP A 41 17.92 -7.66 -0.25
N ASP A 42 18.72 -7.67 0.80
CA ASP A 42 18.25 -8.23 2.05
C ASP A 42 17.17 -7.29 2.60
N GLY A 43 15.92 -7.75 2.54
CA GLY A 43 14.76 -6.90 2.80
C GLY A 43 14.83 -6.28 4.19
N ARG A 44 14.76 -4.95 4.27
CA ARG A 44 14.85 -4.23 5.56
C ARG A 44 13.48 -3.77 6.03
N MET A 45 13.27 -3.80 7.35
CA MET A 45 12.13 -3.12 7.96
C MET A 45 12.25 -1.61 7.72
N ARG A 46 11.27 -1.01 7.07
CA ARG A 46 11.20 0.43 6.82
C ARG A 46 9.83 0.95 7.19
N ARG A 47 9.78 2.17 7.71
CA ARG A 47 8.54 2.96 7.79
C ARG A 47 8.43 3.78 6.51
N ILE A 48 7.33 3.63 5.81
CA ILE A 48 7.02 4.38 4.59
C ILE A 48 5.70 5.11 4.80
N THR A 49 5.70 6.42 4.54
CA THR A 49 4.51 7.26 4.49
C THR A 49 4.41 7.82 3.09
N GLN A 50 3.35 7.47 2.35
CA GLN A 50 3.22 7.82 0.94
C GLN A 50 1.78 8.16 0.59
N HIS A 51 1.59 9.12 -0.31
CA HIS A 51 0.28 9.36 -0.93
C HIS A 51 0.02 8.33 -2.03
N LEU A 52 -1.10 7.62 -1.94
CA LEU A 52 -1.61 6.74 -2.98
C LEU A 52 -2.74 7.43 -3.77
N PRO A 53 -2.74 7.35 -5.11
CA PRO A 53 -3.79 7.91 -5.94
C PRO A 53 -5.20 7.34 -5.66
N PRO A 54 -6.27 8.04 -6.09
CA PRO A 54 -7.67 7.65 -5.88
C PRO A 54 -8.02 6.20 -6.28
N VAL A 55 -7.35 5.66 -7.29
CA VAL A 55 -7.58 4.28 -7.75
C VAL A 55 -7.33 3.25 -6.64
N TYR A 56 -6.29 3.42 -5.82
CA TYR A 56 -6.01 2.52 -4.71
C TYR A 56 -6.95 2.77 -3.53
N ALA A 57 -7.34 4.03 -3.30
CA ALA A 57 -8.35 4.38 -2.31
C ALA A 57 -9.70 3.69 -2.61
N SER A 58 -10.18 3.76 -3.85
CA SER A 58 -11.41 3.07 -4.27
C SER A 58 -11.29 1.57 -4.05
N ARG A 59 -10.22 0.93 -4.57
CA ARG A 59 -10.03 -0.52 -4.45
C ARG A 59 -9.98 -0.99 -3.00
N LEU A 60 -9.34 -0.24 -2.11
CA LEU A 60 -9.28 -0.58 -0.68
C LEU A 60 -10.64 -0.46 -0.01
N PHE A 61 -11.41 0.59 -0.31
CA PHE A 61 -12.76 0.75 0.24
C PHE A 61 -13.75 -0.27 -0.32
N ASP A 62 -13.66 -0.57 -1.62
CA ASP A 62 -14.49 -1.57 -2.29
C ASP A 62 -14.21 -2.97 -1.73
N ALA A 63 -12.93 -3.32 -1.57
CA ALA A 63 -12.53 -4.57 -0.94
C ALA A 63 -12.99 -4.65 0.53
N GLN A 64 -12.83 -3.56 1.30
CA GLN A 64 -13.32 -3.53 2.68
C GLN A 64 -14.84 -3.68 2.75
N ALA A 65 -15.59 -3.05 1.84
CA ALA A 65 -17.05 -3.15 1.77
C ALA A 65 -17.54 -4.54 1.34
N ALA A 66 -16.68 -5.31 0.66
CA ALA A 66 -16.92 -6.69 0.26
C ALA A 66 -16.39 -7.72 1.28
N ASP A 67 -16.08 -7.29 2.52
CA ASP A 67 -15.52 -8.13 3.59
C ASP A 67 -14.25 -8.89 3.16
N ALA A 68 -13.41 -8.25 2.34
CA ALA A 68 -12.14 -8.81 1.91
C ALA A 68 -11.23 -9.13 3.11
N THR A 69 -10.44 -10.19 2.98
CA THR A 69 -9.48 -10.58 4.00
C THR A 69 -8.38 -9.53 4.15
N GLU A 70 -7.75 -9.51 5.31
CA GLU A 70 -6.64 -8.61 5.56
C GLU A 70 -5.50 -8.79 4.53
N GLN A 71 -5.24 -10.02 4.10
CA GLN A 71 -4.24 -10.32 3.08
C GLN A 71 -4.58 -9.68 1.73
N GLN A 72 -5.87 -9.62 1.36
CA GLN A 72 -6.31 -8.96 0.13
C GLN A 72 -6.14 -7.43 0.23
N LEU A 73 -6.47 -6.83 1.38
CA LEU A 73 -6.26 -5.40 1.61
C LEU A 73 -4.77 -5.03 1.59
N GLN A 74 -3.93 -5.85 2.24
CA GLN A 74 -2.47 -5.69 2.22
C GLN A 74 -1.92 -5.81 0.81
N GLY A 75 -2.42 -6.73 -0.02
CA GLY A 75 -2.02 -6.87 -1.42
C GLY A 75 -2.27 -5.60 -2.24
N ILE A 76 -3.44 -4.98 -2.08
CA ILE A 76 -3.77 -3.71 -2.77
C ILE A 76 -2.87 -2.56 -2.28
N ALA A 77 -2.61 -2.49 -0.98
CA ALA A 77 -1.71 -1.49 -0.40
C ALA A 77 -0.26 -1.66 -0.88
N ALA A 78 0.24 -2.90 -0.90
CA ALA A 78 1.58 -3.25 -1.38
C ALA A 78 1.75 -2.90 -2.87
N GLU A 79 0.75 -3.21 -3.70
CA GLU A 79 0.75 -2.84 -5.12
C GLU A 79 0.86 -1.31 -5.29
N GLY A 80 0.06 -0.53 -4.53
CA GLY A 80 0.13 0.92 -4.57
C GLY A 80 1.50 1.47 -4.13
N LEU A 81 2.08 0.92 -3.06
CA LEU A 81 3.41 1.31 -2.60
C LEU A 81 4.50 0.94 -3.61
N GLN A 82 4.43 -0.24 -4.22
CA GLN A 82 5.34 -0.66 -5.28
C GLN A 82 5.33 0.35 -6.44
N GLU A 83 4.15 0.67 -6.96
CA GLU A 83 4.01 1.54 -8.13
C GLU A 83 4.41 2.99 -7.83
N ILE A 84 4.05 3.52 -6.66
CA ILE A 84 4.29 4.94 -6.33
C ILE A 84 5.68 5.17 -5.74
N TYR A 85 6.13 4.34 -4.79
CA TYR A 85 7.36 4.57 -4.05
C TYR A 85 8.58 3.93 -4.73
N PHE A 86 8.45 2.70 -5.23
CA PHE A 86 9.60 1.95 -5.76
C PHE A 86 9.81 2.15 -7.27
N LYS A 87 8.72 2.20 -8.04
CA LYS A 87 8.79 2.37 -9.51
C LYS A 87 8.73 3.83 -9.97
N ASP A 88 8.59 4.79 -9.06
CA ASP A 88 8.41 6.22 -9.37
C ASP A 88 7.31 6.44 -10.44
N ARG A 89 6.15 5.77 -10.27
CA ARG A 89 5.03 5.74 -11.23
C ARG A 89 5.40 5.17 -12.60
N GLY A 90 6.26 4.14 -12.62
CA GLY A 90 6.74 3.48 -13.83
C GLY A 90 7.91 4.18 -14.53
N ARG A 91 8.49 5.24 -13.95
CA ARG A 91 9.66 5.94 -14.54
C ARG A 91 10.99 5.24 -14.25
N ARG A 92 11.04 4.35 -13.26
CA ARG A 92 12.21 3.50 -12.96
C ARG A 92 11.77 2.06 -12.76
N ALA A 93 12.59 1.12 -13.26
CA ALA A 93 12.52 -0.30 -12.95
C ALA A 93 11.14 -0.96 -13.14
N ALA A 94 10.68 -1.03 -14.39
CA ALA A 94 9.40 -1.65 -14.76
C ALA A 94 9.29 -3.11 -14.26
N ASP A 95 10.42 -3.84 -14.29
CA ASP A 95 10.53 -5.25 -13.90
C ASP A 95 10.85 -5.44 -12.40
N LEU A 96 10.82 -4.37 -11.59
CA LEU A 96 11.05 -4.50 -10.16
C LEU A 96 9.84 -5.13 -9.48
N GLU A 97 10.03 -6.33 -8.97
CA GLU A 97 9.08 -6.98 -8.09
C GLU A 97 9.50 -6.73 -6.64
N VAL A 98 8.61 -6.09 -5.87
CA VAL A 98 8.86 -5.76 -4.46
C VAL A 98 8.07 -6.74 -3.60
N GLU A 99 8.79 -7.48 -2.77
CA GLU A 99 8.17 -8.32 -1.75
C GLU A 99 7.83 -7.47 -0.52
N PHE A 100 6.55 -7.49 -0.16
CA PHE A 100 6.00 -6.81 1.01
C PHE A 100 5.69 -7.84 2.09
N THR A 101 6.56 -7.93 3.10
CA THR A 101 6.50 -8.97 4.15
C THR A 101 6.61 -8.36 5.54
N ASP A 102 6.37 -9.15 6.59
CA ASP A 102 6.51 -8.75 7.99
C ASP A 102 5.89 -7.39 8.31
N ILE A 103 4.62 -7.24 7.95
CA ILE A 103 3.86 -6.01 8.12
C ILE A 103 3.53 -5.85 9.61
N ASP A 104 4.13 -4.83 10.24
CA ASP A 104 3.81 -4.47 11.62
C ASP A 104 2.44 -3.81 11.68
N TYR A 105 2.19 -2.82 10.81
CA TYR A 105 0.94 -2.08 10.71
C TYR A 105 0.75 -1.37 9.36
N ILE A 106 -0.51 -1.04 9.06
CA ILE A 106 -0.92 -0.14 7.98
C ILE A 106 -1.93 0.85 8.56
N GLU A 107 -1.65 2.14 8.42
CA GLU A 107 -2.55 3.24 8.77
C GLU A 107 -2.92 4.02 7.50
N LEU A 108 -4.19 4.39 7.39
CA LEU A 108 -4.72 5.18 6.30
C LEU A 108 -5.31 6.50 6.80
N ASP A 109 -5.02 7.59 6.09
CA ASP A 109 -5.59 8.93 6.34
C ASP A 109 -6.18 9.54 5.06
N PHE A 110 -7.37 10.14 5.16
CA PHE A 110 -8.15 10.69 4.04
C PHE A 110 -9.43 11.46 4.40
#